data_AF-A0A932M060-F1
#
_entry.id   AF-A0A932M060-F1
#
_cell.length_a   1.000
_cell.length_b   1.000
_cell.length_c   1.000
_cell.angle_alpha   90.00
_cell.angle_beta   90.00
_cell.angle_gamma   90.00
#
_symmetry.space_group_name_H-M   'P 1'
#
loop_
_entity.id
_entity.type
_entity.pdbx_description
1 polymer ?
#
loop_
_entity_poly.entity_id
_entity_poly.type
_entity_poly.pdbx_seq_one_letter_code
_entity_poly.pdbx_strand_id
1 'polypeptide(L)' 'MERTGRVVAPTFEDWIEASEVVVAIMARERSWRSKLPLLLNDILIALCARRIGATLFTYNREDFRLIRRHKDFPLHLLEE' A
#
# COMPACT_ATOMS: atom_id res chain seq x y z
N MET A 1 -9.84 -14.62 13.53
CA MET A 1 -8.94 -13.68 14.23
C MET A 1 -9.79 -12.67 14.98
N GLU A 2 -9.51 -12.43 16.25
CA GLU A 2 -10.19 -11.38 17.02
C GLU A 2 -9.63 -10.00 16.65
N ARG A 3 -10.51 -9.00 16.53
CA ARG A 3 -10.10 -7.63 16.15
C ARG A 3 -9.60 -6.90 17.38
N THR A 4 -8.37 -6.39 17.33
CA THR A 4 -7.76 -5.65 18.46
C THR A 4 -8.30 -4.22 18.61
N GLY A 5 -9.06 -3.70 17.64
CA GLY A 5 -9.59 -2.32 17.66
C GLY A 5 -8.54 -1.22 17.50
N ARG A 6 -7.27 -1.56 17.29
CA ARG A 6 -6.19 -0.58 17.12
C ARG A 6 -6.33 0.15 15.78
N VAL A 7 -6.35 1.48 15.83
CA VAL A 7 -6.25 2.34 14.65
C VAL A 7 -4.79 2.69 14.42
N VAL A 8 -4.33 2.54 13.18
CA VAL A 8 -2.99 2.95 12.74
C VAL A 8 -3.18 4.03 11.71
N ALA A 9 -2.71 5.24 12.03
CA ALA A 9 -2.71 6.36 11.11
C ALA A 9 -1.32 6.52 10.47
N PRO A 10 -1.25 7.00 9.21
CA PRO A 10 0.01 7.34 8.57
C PRO A 10 0.71 8.50 9.29
N THR A 11 2.04 8.44 9.38
CA THR A 11 2.90 9.54 9.85
C THR A 11 3.32 10.43 8.70
N PHE A 12 3.98 11.55 8.99
CA PHE A 12 4.56 12.42 7.96
C PHE A 12 5.55 11.66 7.05
N GLU A 13 6.37 10.78 7.62
CA GLU A 13 7.31 9.93 6.88
C GLU A 13 6.57 8.98 5.93
N ASP A 14 5.44 8.40 6.36
CA ASP A 14 4.61 7.55 5.49
C ASP A 14 4.10 8.35 4.27
N TRP A 15 3.79 9.64 4.43
CA TRP A 15 3.37 10.51 3.32
C TRP A 15 4.52 10.82 2.35
N ILE A 16 5.71 11.10 2.87
CA ILE A 16 6.89 11.35 2.03
C ILE A 16 7.22 10.08 1.23
N GLU A 17 7.28 8.93 1.89
CA GLU A 17 7.57 7.65 1.25
C GLU A 17 6.47 7.25 0.25
N ALA A 18 5.20 7.54 0.53
CA ALA A 18 4.11 7.32 -0.42
C ALA A 18 4.29 8.15 -1.71
N SER A 19 4.76 9.39 -1.60
CA SER A 19 5.03 10.23 -2.77
C SER A 19 6.12 9.63 -3.67
N GLU A 20 7.17 9.05 -3.08
CA GLU A 20 8.25 8.38 -3.82
C GLU A 20 7.73 7.15 -4.57
N VAL A 21 6.87 6.36 -3.91
CA VAL A 21 6.23 5.19 -4.53
C VAL A 21 5.32 5.62 -5.69
N VAL A 22 4.51 6.68 -5.51
CA VAL A 22 3.66 7.24 -6.56
C VAL A 22 4.50 7.66 -7.77
N VAL A 23 5.57 8.42 -7.56
CA VAL A 23 6.47 8.86 -8.65
C VAL A 23 7.07 7.66 -9.37
N ALA A 24 7.52 6.65 -8.63
CA ALA A 24 8.09 5.42 -9.21
C ALA A 24 7.07 4.64 -10.06
N ILE A 25 5.81 4.57 -9.63
CA ILE A 25 4.72 3.95 -10.39
C ILE A 25 4.40 4.77 -11.64
N MET A 26 4.24 6.09 -11.52
CA MET A 26 3.95 6.97 -12.66
C MET A 26 5.01 6.94 -13.76
N ALA A 27 6.27 6.71 -13.38
CA ALA A 27 7.40 6.60 -14.28
C ALA A 27 7.40 5.28 -15.08
N ARG A 28 6.93 4.18 -14.47
CA ARG A 28 7.03 2.82 -15.03
C ARG A 28 5.71 2.28 -15.61
N GLU A 29 4.57 2.78 -15.13
CA GLU A 29 3.25 2.18 -15.34
C GLU A 29 2.26 3.22 -15.88
N ARG A 30 2.34 3.52 -17.18
CA ARG A 30 1.56 4.60 -17.83
C ARG A 30 0.03 4.42 -17.71
N SER A 31 -0.46 3.19 -17.64
CA SER A 31 -1.90 2.86 -17.52
C SER A 31 -2.51 3.24 -16.18
N TRP A 32 -1.70 3.49 -15.14
CA TRP A 32 -2.17 3.70 -13.77
C TRP A 32 -2.38 5.16 -13.38
N ARG A 33 -2.07 6.11 -14.28
CA ARG A 33 -2.13 7.55 -14.00
C ARG A 33 -3.53 8.05 -13.61
N SER A 34 -4.58 7.46 -14.17
CA SER A 34 -5.97 7.83 -13.84
C SER A 34 -6.46 7.26 -12.50
N LYS A 35 -5.81 6.22 -11.96
CA LYS A 35 -6.16 5.58 -10.68
C LYS A 35 -5.35 6.12 -9.49
N LEU A 36 -4.49 7.11 -9.69
CA LEU A 36 -3.55 7.59 -8.67
C LEU A 36 -4.16 7.98 -7.31
N PRO A 37 -5.30 8.71 -7.24
CA PRO A 37 -5.90 9.06 -5.96
C PRO A 37 -6.35 7.83 -5.15
N LEU A 38 -6.85 6.80 -5.83
CA LEU A 38 -7.25 5.53 -5.20
C LEU A 38 -6.02 4.76 -4.73
N LEU A 39 -4.97 4.73 -5.55
CA LEU A 39 -3.73 4.01 -5.26
C LEU A 39 -2.95 4.63 -4.09
N LEU A 40 -3.04 5.95 -3.87
CA LEU A 40 -2.39 6.62 -2.75
C LEU A 40 -2.85 6.06 -1.39
N ASN A 41 -4.15 5.80 -1.24
CA ASN A 41 -4.68 5.21 0.00
C ASN A 41 -4.12 3.81 0.24
N ASP A 42 -4.08 2.98 -0.80
CA ASP A 42 -3.53 1.61 -0.71
C ASP A 42 -2.03 1.62 -0.42
N ILE A 43 -1.28 2.57 -0.98
CA ILE A 43 0.13 2.80 -0.64
C ILE A 43 0.26 3.14 0.85
N LEU A 44 -0.53 4.07 1.37
CA LEU A 44 -0.47 4.45 2.79
C LEU A 44 -0.82 3.28 3.71
N ILE A 45 -1.78 2.44 3.35
CA ILE A 45 -2.13 1.23 4.11
C ILE A 45 -0.92 0.26 4.11
N ALA A 46 -0.29 0.03 2.97
CA ALA A 46 0.90 -0.83 2.86
C ALA A 46 2.07 -0.31 3.72
N LEU A 47 2.32 1.00 3.70
CA LEU A 47 3.37 1.63 4.49
C LEU A 47 3.07 1.57 6.00
N CYS A 48 1.82 1.81 6.40
CA CYS A 48 1.39 1.65 7.80
C CYS A 48 1.64 0.21 8.28
N ALA A 49 1.21 -0.79 7.50
CA ALA A 49 1.41 -2.20 7.83
C ALA A 49 2.90 -2.54 7.97
N ARG A 50 3.71 -2.10 6.99
CA ARG A 50 5.17 -2.28 7.00
C ARG A 50 5.81 -1.65 8.24
N ARG A 51 5.47 -0.40 8.56
CA ARG A 51 6.06 0.35 9.68
C ARG A 51 5.83 -0.32 11.03
N ILE A 52 4.67 -0.93 11.23
CA ILE A 52 4.35 -1.62 12.49
C ILE A 52 4.75 -3.10 12.48
N GLY A 53 5.38 -3.59 11.41
CA GLY A 53 5.75 -5.01 11.26
C GLY A 53 4.56 -5.96 11.06
N ALA A 54 3.44 -5.46 10.53
CA ALA A 54 2.24 -6.26 10.27
C ALA A 54 2.24 -6.85 8.85
N THR A 55 1.47 -7.93 8.68
CA THR A 55 1.13 -8.48 7.37
C THR A 55 -0.19 -7.90 6.89
N LEU A 56 -0.21 -7.39 5.65
CA LEU A 56 -1.40 -6.86 5.02
C LEU A 56 -2.21 -8.01 4.40
N PHE A 57 -3.46 -8.16 4.82
CA PHE A 57 -4.42 -9.12 4.25
C PHE A 57 -5.45 -8.37 3.41
N THR A 58 -5.63 -8.76 2.14
CA THR A 58 -6.54 -8.04 1.23
C THR A 58 -7.07 -8.92 0.11
N TYR A 59 -8.27 -8.59 -0.36
CA TYR A 59 -8.84 -9.08 -1.63
C TYR A 59 -8.42 -8.21 -2.83
N ASN A 60 -7.93 -6.98 -2.61
CA ASN A 60 -7.42 -6.11 -3.67
C ASN A 60 -6.04 -6.59 -4.15
N ARG A 61 -6.04 -7.58 -5.04
CA ARG A 61 -4.82 -8.24 -5.51
C ARG A 61 -4.02 -7.36 -6.46
N GLU A 62 -4.68 -6.60 -7.32
CA GLU A 62 -4.05 -5.84 -8.40
C GLU A 62 -3.18 -4.72 -7.84
N ASP A 63 -3.76 -3.86 -7.00
CA ASP A 63 -3.11 -2.66 -6.48
C ASP A 63 -1.97 -3.04 -5.53
N PHE A 64 -2.19 -3.94 -4.58
CA PHE A 64 -1.15 -4.32 -3.62
C PHE A 64 -0.02 -5.14 -4.25
N ARG A 65 -0.26 -5.88 -5.34
CA ARG A 65 0.85 -6.48 -6.14
C ARG A 65 1.63 -5.42 -6.90
N LEU A 66 0.96 -4.41 -7.45
CA LEU A 66 1.65 -3.27 -8.07
C LEU A 66 2.52 -2.56 -7.04
N ILE A 67 1.97 -2.17 -5.89
CA ILE A 67 2.72 -1.48 -4.83
C ILE A 67 3.92 -2.33 -4.39
N ARG A 68 3.74 -3.64 -4.20
CA ARG A 68 4.82 -4.53 -3.76
C ARG A 68 6.00 -4.63 -4.75
N ARG A 69 5.76 -4.39 -6.04
CA ARG A 69 6.84 -4.30 -7.05
C ARG A 69 7.73 -3.06 -6.87
N HIS A 70 7.23 -2.02 -6.23
CA HIS A 70 7.95 -0.76 -5.98
C HIS A 70 8.45 -0.61 -4.55
N LYS A 71 7.76 -1.24 -3.58
CA LYS A 71 8.14 -1.23 -2.17
C LYS A 71 7.80 -2.57 -1.54
N ASP A 72 8.78 -3.27 -0.97
CA ASP A 72 8.49 -4.55 -0.30
C ASP A 72 7.81 -4.35 1.06
N PHE A 73 6.81 -5.18 1.33
CA PHE A 73 6.09 -5.28 2.60
C PHE A 73 5.42 -6.67 2.69
N PRO A 74 5.15 -7.18 3.90
CA PRO A 74 4.49 -8.47 4.04
C PRO A 74 3.04 -8.39 3.57
N LEU A 75 2.68 -9.21 2.58
CA LEU A 75 1.38 -9.23 1.92
C LEU A 75 0.86 -10.66 1.82
N HIS A 76 -0.37 -10.89 2.29
CA HIS A 76 -1.13 -12.11 2.11
C HIS A 76 -2.41 -11.80 1.31
N LEU A 77 -2.57 -12.46 0.17
CA LEU A 77 -3.70 -12.24 -0.73
C LEU A 77 -4.81 -13.24 -0.43
N LEU A 78 -6.01 -12.75 -0.14
CA LEU A 78 -7.17 -13.57 0.18
C LEU A 78 -7.85 -14.09 -1.10
N GLU A 79 -8.23 -15.36 -1.12
CA GLU A 79 -9.07 -16.00 -2.14
C GLU A 79 -10.55 -15.72 -1.85
N GLU A 80 -11.33 -15.47 -2.90
CA GLU A 80 -12.79 -15.26 -2.83
C GLU A 80 -13.51 -16.46 -2.24
#